data_AF-A0A9C6T8Q0-F1
#
_entry.id   AF-A0A9C6T8Q0-F1
#
_cell.length_a   1.000
_cell.length_b   1.000
_cell.length_c   1.000
_cell.angle_alpha   90.00
_cell.angle_beta   90.00
_cell.angle_gamma   90.00
#
_symmetry.space_group_name_H-M   'P 1'
#
loop_
_entity.id
_entity.type
_entity.pdbx_description
1 polymer ?
#
loop_
_entity_poly.entity_id
_entity_poly.type
_entity_poly.pdbx_seq_one_letter_code
_entity_poly.pdbx_strand_id
1 'polypeptide(L)'
;MNRIEQIFPAKRCCYCLNLRTGCVFIALYGILCSGLNIDFIISIINDSPVAETKYVFTGELTGACQLAAEFLLLFSSIILLISTMVKFSFFVIVYLIIIVTQILYVLVYSIISCAMKINILANYSKNVCIAYWLWIIFYCLTSLYFIYIAISYYKSKQTADINNDEPAPRN
;
A
#
# COMPACT_ATOMS: atom_id res chain seq x y z
N MET A 1 20.93 -17.47 21.90
CA MET A 1 20.57 -16.65 20.73
C MET A 1 19.06 -16.81 20.47
N ASN A 2 18.24 -16.47 21.47
CA ASN A 2 17.49 -15.21 21.64
C ASN A 2 16.23 -15.08 20.75
N ARG A 3 15.18 -15.81 21.15
CA ARG A 3 13.85 -15.32 21.61
C ARG A 3 13.12 -14.18 20.86
N ILE A 4 13.52 -13.79 19.66
CA ILE A 4 12.82 -12.81 18.80
C ILE A 4 11.95 -13.52 17.74
N GLU A 5 12.02 -14.86 17.64
CA GLU A 5 11.24 -15.64 16.67
C GLU A 5 9.75 -15.84 17.03
N GLN A 6 9.27 -15.33 18.19
CA GLN A 6 7.88 -15.51 18.63
C GLN A 6 7.03 -14.24 18.57
N ILE A 7 7.29 -13.32 17.65
CA ILE A 7 6.17 -12.52 17.11
C ILE A 7 5.37 -13.51 16.25
N PHE A 8 4.39 -14.16 16.87
CA PHE A 8 3.56 -15.22 16.28
C PHE A 8 3.21 -14.87 14.82
N PRO A 9 3.78 -15.57 13.82
CA PRO A 9 3.34 -15.37 12.44
C PRO A 9 1.85 -15.69 12.40
N ALA A 10 1.07 -14.79 11.81
CA ALA A 10 -0.37 -15.03 11.67
C ALA A 10 -0.54 -16.36 10.94
N LYS A 11 -1.25 -17.31 11.55
CA LYS A 11 -1.57 -18.59 10.88
C LYS A 11 -2.68 -18.40 9.84
N ARG A 12 -3.47 -17.32 9.95
CA ARG A 12 -4.62 -17.00 9.11
C ARG A 12 -4.75 -15.50 8.92
N CYS A 13 -5.23 -15.07 7.77
CA CYS A 13 -5.67 -13.70 7.53
C CYS A 13 -7.16 -13.57 7.92
N CYS A 14 -7.53 -12.52 8.66
CA CYS A 14 -8.91 -12.27 9.10
C CYS A 14 -9.58 -13.51 9.75
N TYR A 15 -8.87 -14.20 10.66
CA TYR A 15 -9.31 -15.39 11.42
C TYR A 15 -9.62 -16.67 10.64
N CYS A 16 -10.04 -16.59 9.37
CA CYS A 16 -10.56 -17.74 8.61
C CYS A 16 -9.84 -18.00 7.28
N LEU A 17 -9.11 -17.03 6.72
CA LEU A 17 -8.50 -17.16 5.40
C LEU A 17 -7.08 -17.71 5.49
N ASN A 18 -6.72 -18.59 4.54
CA ASN A 18 -5.32 -18.95 4.32
C ASN A 18 -4.51 -17.69 3.98
N LEU A 19 -3.24 -17.65 4.40
CA LEU A 19 -2.40 -16.47 4.17
C LEU A 19 -2.27 -16.10 2.69
N ARG A 20 -2.15 -17.10 1.81
CA ARG A 20 -2.12 -16.89 0.36
C ARG A 20 -3.39 -16.17 -0.13
N THR A 21 -4.56 -16.63 0.29
CA THR A 21 -5.85 -16.00 -0.04
C THR A 21 -5.94 -14.59 0.53
N GLY A 22 -5.43 -14.37 1.75
CA GLY A 22 -5.29 -13.04 2.35
C GLY A 22 -4.46 -12.08 1.48
N CYS A 23 -3.28 -12.51 1.03
CA CYS A 23 -2.45 -11.70 0.12
C CYS A 23 -3.14 -11.40 -1.22
N VAL A 24 -3.93 -12.33 -1.77
CA VAL A 24 -4.73 -12.07 -2.98
C VAL A 24 -5.80 -11.01 -2.70
N PHE A 25 -6.52 -11.10 -1.59
CA PHE A 25 -7.50 -10.07 -1.22
C PHE A 25 -6.87 -8.70 -1.00
N ILE A 26 -5.71 -8.65 -0.34
CA ILE A 26 -4.96 -7.40 -0.14
C ILE A 26 -4.55 -6.80 -1.49
N ALA A 27 -4.04 -7.62 -2.42
CA ALA A 27 -3.66 -7.16 -3.74
C ALA A 27 -4.86 -6.62 -4.54
N LEU A 28 -5.99 -7.33 -4.53
CA LEU A 28 -7.21 -6.87 -5.20
C LEU A 28 -7.75 -5.58 -4.58
N TYR A 29 -7.76 -5.49 -3.25
CA TYR A 29 -8.14 -4.27 -2.53
C TYR A 29 -7.24 -3.09 -2.92
N GLY A 30 -5.92 -3.28 -2.97
CA GLY A 30 -4.97 -2.23 -3.35
C GLY A 30 -5.15 -1.77 -4.81
N ILE A 31 -5.43 -2.69 -5.74
CA ILE A 31 -5.75 -2.35 -7.14
C ILE A 31 -7.04 -1.51 -7.22
N LEU A 32 -8.09 -1.93 -6.50
CA LEU A 32 -9.36 -1.19 -6.50
C LEU A 32 -9.21 0.20 -5.86
N CYS A 33 -8.56 0.29 -4.70
CA CYS A 33 -8.33 1.56 -4.03
C CYS A 33 -7.50 2.53 -4.89
N SER A 34 -6.40 2.07 -5.47
CA SER A 34 -5.59 2.91 -6.36
C SER A 34 -6.36 3.35 -7.60
N GLY A 35 -7.14 2.47 -8.22
CA GLY A 35 -8.00 2.83 -9.36
C GLY A 35 -9.02 3.91 -9.01
N LEU A 36 -9.73 3.77 -7.89
CA LEU A 36 -10.71 4.76 -7.43
C LEU A 36 -10.06 6.09 -7.05
N ASN A 37 -8.90 6.07 -6.39
CA ASN A 37 -8.18 7.29 -6.03
C ASN A 37 -7.64 8.02 -7.27
N ILE A 38 -7.09 7.31 -8.25
CA ILE A 38 -6.62 7.90 -9.51
C ILE A 38 -7.80 8.59 -10.23
N ASP A 39 -8.93 7.90 -10.36
CA ASP A 39 -10.13 8.45 -11.00
C ASP A 39 -10.62 9.71 -10.25
N PHE A 40 -10.66 9.66 -8.92
CA PHE A 40 -11.04 10.80 -8.09
C PHE A 40 -10.09 12.00 -8.24
N ILE A 41 -8.77 11.76 -8.22
CA ILE A 41 -7.76 12.81 -8.40
C ILE A 41 -7.88 13.44 -9.80
N ILE A 42 -8.00 12.62 -10.85
CA ILE A 42 -8.18 13.10 -12.23
C ILE A 42 -9.48 13.90 -12.36
N SER A 43 -10.58 13.42 -11.77
CA SER A 43 -11.86 14.12 -11.77
C SER A 43 -11.73 15.49 -11.11
N ILE A 44 -11.03 15.61 -9.98
CA ILE A 44 -10.81 16.90 -9.31
C ILE A 44 -9.95 17.82 -10.18
N ILE A 45 -8.90 17.30 -10.82
CA ILE A 45 -8.04 18.10 -11.71
C ILE A 45 -8.86 18.63 -12.91
N ASN A 46 -9.70 17.79 -13.51
CA ASN A 46 -10.48 18.15 -14.70
C ASN A 46 -11.71 19.04 -14.40
N ASP A 47 -12.36 18.85 -13.26
CA ASP A 47 -13.63 19.53 -12.92
C ASP A 47 -13.42 20.89 -12.21
N SER A 48 -12.18 21.35 -12.07
CA SER A 48 -11.86 22.58 -11.36
C SER A 48 -11.74 23.80 -12.29
N PRO A 49 -12.77 24.66 -12.49
CA PRO A 49 -12.58 26.03 -12.99
C PRO A 49 -11.74 26.89 -12.01
N VAL A 50 -11.51 26.38 -10.79
CA VAL A 50 -10.64 26.95 -9.74
C VAL A 50 -9.14 26.72 -10.04
N ALA A 51 -8.79 25.76 -10.89
CA ALA A 51 -7.41 25.50 -11.29
C ALA A 51 -6.85 26.63 -12.16
N GLU A 52 -7.68 27.25 -13.00
CA GLU A 52 -7.26 28.22 -14.02
C GLU A 52 -6.74 29.57 -13.46
N THR A 53 -7.09 29.97 -12.22
CA THR A 53 -6.81 31.33 -11.75
C THR A 53 -5.92 31.46 -10.52
N LYS A 54 -5.59 30.37 -9.80
CA LYS A 54 -4.82 30.48 -8.56
C LYS A 54 -3.74 29.41 -8.33
N TYR A 55 -3.75 28.31 -9.08
CA TYR A 55 -2.87 27.17 -8.81
C TYR A 55 -2.35 26.42 -10.04
N VAL A 56 -2.48 26.93 -11.28
CA VAL A 56 -2.16 26.20 -12.52
C VAL A 56 -0.81 25.44 -12.47
N PHE A 57 0.27 26.07 -11.98
CA PHE A 57 1.59 25.41 -11.93
C PHE A 57 1.82 24.53 -10.69
N THR A 58 1.19 24.86 -9.56
CA THR A 58 1.31 24.10 -8.30
C THR A 58 0.37 22.90 -8.28
N GLY A 59 -0.79 23.00 -8.94
CA GLY A 59 -1.84 22.00 -9.02
C GLY A 59 -1.43 20.80 -9.86
N GLU A 60 -0.78 21.02 -11.00
CA GLU A 60 -0.25 19.94 -11.84
C GLU A 60 0.85 19.14 -11.12
N LEU A 61 1.80 19.83 -10.47
CA LEU A 61 2.89 19.17 -9.73
C LEU A 61 2.36 18.43 -8.49
N THR A 62 1.44 19.03 -7.74
CA THR A 62 0.83 18.41 -6.56
C THR A 62 -0.06 17.23 -6.93
N GLY A 63 -0.85 17.35 -8.01
CA GLY A 63 -1.62 16.25 -8.59
C GLY A 63 -0.73 15.12 -9.08
N ALA A 64 0.37 15.42 -9.79
CA ALA A 64 1.33 14.42 -10.25
C ALA A 64 2.01 13.68 -9.08
N CYS A 65 2.35 14.39 -8.00
CA CYS A 65 2.88 13.76 -6.78
C CYS A 65 1.84 12.82 -6.11
N GLN A 66 0.57 13.21 -6.06
CA GLN A 66 -0.49 12.33 -5.54
C GLN A 66 -0.69 11.11 -6.44
N LEU A 67 -0.73 11.31 -7.76
CA LEU A 67 -0.83 10.22 -8.74
C LEU A 67 0.33 9.23 -8.62
N ALA A 68 1.55 9.73 -8.42
CA ALA A 68 2.74 8.89 -8.25
C ALA A 68 2.60 7.93 -7.07
N ALA A 69 2.03 8.38 -5.95
CA ALA A 69 1.76 7.52 -4.80
C ALA A 69 0.75 6.42 -5.12
N GLU A 70 -0.30 6.72 -5.88
CA GLU A 70 -1.30 5.73 -6.28
C GLU A 70 -0.74 4.72 -7.29
N PHE A 71 0.12 5.14 -8.21
CA PHE A 71 0.83 4.21 -9.09
C PHE A 71 1.77 3.28 -8.31
N LEU A 72 2.48 3.80 -7.30
CA LEU A 72 3.28 2.96 -6.39
C LEU A 72 2.41 1.91 -5.69
N LEU A 73 1.18 2.27 -5.25
CA LEU A 73 0.23 1.31 -4.67
C LEU A 73 -0.13 0.22 -5.67
N LEU A 74 -0.47 0.62 -6.89
CA LEU A 74 -0.89 -0.27 -7.97
C LEU A 74 0.23 -1.26 -8.30
N PHE A 75 1.46 -0.75 -8.49
CA PHE A 75 2.64 -1.59 -8.72
C PHE A 75 2.88 -2.55 -7.55
N SER A 76 2.82 -2.09 -6.30
CA SER A 76 3.00 -2.96 -5.14
C SER A 76 1.96 -4.09 -5.11
N SER A 77 0.70 -3.76 -5.44
CA SER A 77 -0.41 -4.70 -5.42
C SER A 77 -0.27 -5.77 -6.50
N ILE A 78 0.17 -5.38 -7.70
CA ILE A 78 0.48 -6.33 -8.78
C ILE A 78 1.64 -7.25 -8.39
N ILE A 79 2.70 -6.71 -7.79
CA ILE A 79 3.85 -7.51 -7.31
C ILE A 79 3.41 -8.51 -6.24
N LEU A 80 2.56 -8.08 -5.30
CA LEU A 80 2.01 -8.96 -4.28
C LEU A 80 1.16 -10.08 -4.93
N LEU A 81 0.34 -9.75 -5.93
CA LEU A 81 -0.44 -10.74 -6.67
C LEU A 81 0.46 -11.78 -7.36
N ILE A 82 1.50 -11.34 -8.07
CA ILE A 82 2.50 -12.21 -8.70
C ILE A 82 3.18 -13.10 -7.66
N SER A 83 3.50 -12.54 -6.48
CA SER A 83 4.14 -13.28 -5.38
C SER A 83 3.31 -14.47 -4.88
N THR A 84 1.97 -14.42 -5.06
CA THR A 84 1.07 -15.53 -4.70
C THR A 84 1.03 -16.63 -5.77
N MET A 85 1.44 -16.34 -7.00
CA MET A 85 1.46 -17.29 -8.12
C MET A 85 2.83 -17.96 -8.27
N VAL A 86 3.90 -17.22 -7.96
CA VAL A 86 5.29 -17.65 -8.15
C VAL A 86 5.89 -18.17 -6.84
N LYS A 87 6.79 -19.17 -6.90
CA LYS A 87 7.46 -19.73 -5.71
C LYS A 87 8.54 -18.83 -5.10
N PHE A 88 9.02 -17.81 -5.81
CA PHE A 88 10.06 -16.91 -5.30
C PHE A 88 9.54 -16.01 -4.16
N SER A 89 10.15 -16.15 -2.98
CA SER A 89 9.86 -15.33 -1.79
C SER A 89 10.33 -13.87 -1.94
N PHE A 90 11.24 -13.60 -2.88
CA PHE A 90 11.77 -12.26 -3.20
C PHE A 90 10.70 -11.21 -3.50
N PHE A 91 9.64 -11.57 -4.24
CA PHE A 91 8.56 -10.63 -4.59
C PHE A 91 7.82 -10.07 -3.37
N VAL A 92 7.73 -10.83 -2.28
CA VAL A 92 7.09 -10.36 -1.04
C VAL A 92 7.96 -9.29 -0.37
N ILE A 93 9.28 -9.42 -0.41
CA ILE A 93 10.22 -8.40 0.10
C ILE A 93 10.10 -7.12 -0.72
N VAL A 94 10.05 -7.23 -2.05
CA VAL A 94 9.88 -6.08 -2.94
C VAL A 94 8.58 -5.34 -2.62
N TYR A 95 7.47 -6.08 -2.45
CA TYR A 95 6.20 -5.50 -1.99
C TYR A 95 6.35 -4.74 -0.66
N LEU A 96 7.00 -5.35 0.35
CA LEU A 96 7.19 -4.74 1.66
C LEU A 96 8.00 -3.43 1.59
N ILE A 97 9.03 -3.37 0.75
CA ILE A 97 9.83 -2.15 0.58
C ILE A 97 8.99 -1.04 -0.06
N ILE A 98 8.22 -1.37 -1.11
CA ILE A 98 7.39 -0.38 -1.81
C ILE A 98 6.29 0.15 -0.90
N ILE A 99 5.56 -0.72 -0.18
CA ILE A 99 4.44 -0.27 0.67
C ILE A 99 4.92 0.59 1.84
N VAL A 100 6.06 0.28 2.46
CA VAL A 100 6.65 1.11 3.52
C VAL A 100 7.07 2.46 2.97
N THR A 101 7.74 2.47 1.81
CA THR A 101 8.13 3.71 1.12
C THR A 101 6.91 4.57 0.79
N GLN A 102 5.84 3.93 0.33
CA GLN A 102 4.60 4.60 -0.03
C GLN A 102 3.90 5.21 1.20
N ILE A 103 3.81 4.50 2.33
CA ILE A 103 3.24 5.06 3.58
C ILE A 103 4.02 6.31 4.00
N LEU A 104 5.36 6.22 4.01
CA LEU A 104 6.21 7.35 4.36
C LEU A 104 6.02 8.53 3.40
N TYR A 105 5.97 8.25 2.09
CA TYR A 105 5.72 9.25 1.07
C TYR A 105 4.38 9.95 1.29
N VAL A 106 3.29 9.19 1.45
CA VAL A 106 1.94 9.74 1.66
C VAL A 106 1.90 10.59 2.92
N LEU A 107 2.48 10.15 4.03
CA LEU A 107 2.51 10.93 5.28
C LEU A 107 3.28 12.24 5.13
N VAL A 108 4.52 12.17 4.62
CA VAL A 108 5.39 13.34 4.43
C VAL A 108 4.74 14.33 3.46
N TYR A 109 4.26 13.84 2.33
CA TYR A 109 3.56 14.67 1.34
C TYR A 109 2.32 15.33 1.96
N SER A 110 1.49 14.57 2.69
CA SER A 110 0.25 15.11 3.29
C SER A 110 0.53 16.21 4.31
N ILE A 111 1.55 16.05 5.14
CA ILE A 111 1.94 17.06 6.14
C ILE A 111 2.49 18.32 5.44
N ILE A 112 3.47 18.16 4.54
CA ILE A 112 4.12 19.29 3.86
C ILE A 112 3.11 20.06 3.00
N SER A 113 2.33 19.34 2.18
CA SER A 113 1.35 19.95 1.29
C SER A 113 0.21 20.66 2.05
N CYS A 114 -0.23 20.12 3.20
CA CYS A 114 -1.18 20.80 4.08
C CYS A 114 -0.56 22.05 4.72
N ALA A 115 0.67 21.96 5.23
CA ALA A 115 1.37 23.09 5.85
C ALA A 115 1.58 24.25 4.87
N MET A 116 1.89 23.94 3.61
CA MET A 116 2.04 24.92 2.54
C MET A 116 0.70 25.40 1.96
N LYS A 117 -0.44 24.84 2.38
CA LYS A 117 -1.78 25.11 1.83
C LYS A 117 -1.90 24.86 0.31
N ILE A 118 -1.08 23.94 -0.21
CA ILE A 118 -1.07 23.54 -1.62
C ILE A 118 -1.79 22.21 -1.87
N ASN A 119 -2.14 21.48 -0.81
CA ASN A 119 -2.87 20.22 -0.94
C ASN A 119 -4.29 20.50 -1.48
N ILE A 120 -4.55 20.05 -2.71
CA ILE A 120 -5.81 20.32 -3.42
C ILE A 120 -6.99 19.70 -2.66
N LEU A 121 -6.86 18.44 -2.20
CA LEU A 121 -7.89 17.73 -1.45
C LEU A 121 -8.15 18.38 -0.08
N ALA A 122 -7.10 18.58 0.71
CA ALA A 122 -7.26 19.06 2.08
C ALA A 122 -7.75 20.51 2.15
N ASN A 123 -7.51 21.33 1.11
CA ASN A 123 -7.93 22.73 1.08
C ASN A 123 -9.21 22.98 0.26
N TYR A 124 -9.83 21.95 -0.32
CA TYR A 124 -11.05 22.10 -1.12
C TYR A 124 -12.23 22.60 -0.27
N SER A 125 -12.49 21.96 0.88
CA SER A 125 -13.48 22.41 1.86
C SER A 125 -13.17 21.88 3.26
N LYS A 126 -13.77 22.46 4.31
CA LYS A 126 -13.59 21.96 5.69
C LYS A 126 -14.02 20.49 5.85
N ASN A 127 -15.10 20.08 5.18
CA ASN A 127 -15.59 18.71 5.23
C ASN A 127 -14.64 17.73 4.52
N VAL A 128 -14.12 18.13 3.35
CA VAL A 128 -13.15 17.32 2.60
C VAL A 128 -11.80 17.23 3.34
N CYS A 129 -11.39 18.27 4.06
CA CYS A 129 -10.20 18.25 4.91
C CYS A 129 -10.30 17.19 6.02
N ILE A 130 -11.43 17.16 6.74
CA ILE A 130 -11.66 16.17 7.82
C ILE A 130 -11.70 14.76 7.22
N ALA A 131 -12.43 14.57 6.11
CA ALA A 131 -12.51 13.29 5.42
C ALA A 131 -11.13 12.80 4.94
N TYR A 132 -10.29 13.71 4.44
CA TYR A 132 -8.93 13.42 3.99
C TYR A 132 -8.03 12.89 5.12
N TRP A 133 -8.04 13.54 6.29
CA TRP A 133 -7.24 13.08 7.44
C TRP A 133 -7.74 11.75 8.02
N LEU A 134 -9.07 11.55 8.07
CA LEU A 134 -9.64 10.26 8.45
C LEU A 134 -9.22 9.16 7.47
N TRP A 135 -9.21 9.46 6.18
CA TRP A 135 -8.74 8.55 5.15
C TRP A 135 -7.25 8.22 5.30
N ILE A 136 -6.37 9.18 5.58
CA ILE A 136 -4.94 8.93 5.85
C ILE A 136 -4.77 7.98 7.04
N ILE A 137 -5.48 8.24 8.15
CA ILE A 137 -5.38 7.39 9.36
C ILE A 137 -5.84 5.97 9.05
N PHE A 138 -6.99 5.82 8.38
CA PHE A 138 -7.52 4.53 7.96
C PHE A 138 -6.55 3.80 7.03
N TYR A 139 -5.96 4.52 6.06
CA TYR A 139 -4.96 4.01 5.14
C TYR A 139 -3.71 3.50 5.86
N CYS A 140 -3.16 4.27 6.81
CA CYS A 140 -2.00 3.85 7.58
C CYS A 140 -2.29 2.59 8.43
N LEU A 141 -3.44 2.55 9.12
CA LEU A 141 -3.81 1.40 9.94
C LEU A 141 -4.01 0.13 9.11
N THR A 142 -4.72 0.23 7.99
CA THR A 142 -4.91 -0.89 7.08
C THR A 142 -3.60 -1.35 6.44
N SER A 143 -2.73 -0.42 6.03
CA SER A 143 -1.43 -0.76 5.46
C SER A 143 -0.50 -1.45 6.46
N LEU A 144 -0.50 -1.03 7.73
CA LEU A 144 0.24 -1.73 8.79
C LEU A 144 -0.27 -3.16 9.00
N TYR A 145 -1.59 -3.35 8.96
CA TYR A 145 -2.19 -4.69 9.02
C TYR A 145 -1.78 -5.54 7.80
N PHE A 146 -1.77 -4.97 6.60
CA PHE A 146 -1.35 -5.68 5.39
C PHE A 146 0.14 -6.06 5.42
N ILE A 147 1.01 -5.17 5.91
CA ILE A 147 2.43 -5.47 6.16
C ILE A 147 2.57 -6.66 7.11
N TYR A 148 1.81 -6.69 8.21
CA TYR A 148 1.85 -7.79 9.16
C TYR A 148 1.45 -9.14 8.52
N ILE A 149 0.41 -9.15 7.69
CA ILE A 149 -0.01 -10.35 6.94
C ILE A 149 1.05 -10.76 5.91
N ALA A 150 1.62 -9.82 5.17
CA ALA A 150 2.64 -10.09 4.16
C ALA A 150 3.95 -10.63 4.78
N ILE A 151 4.39 -10.10 5.92
CA ILE A 151 5.54 -10.64 6.67
C ILE A 151 5.25 -12.08 7.13
N SER A 152 4.04 -12.33 7.63
CA SER A 152 3.64 -13.68 8.04
C SER A 152 3.65 -14.64 6.85
N TYR A 153 3.28 -14.16 5.65
CA TYR A 153 3.26 -14.95 4.42
C TYR A 153 4.68 -15.24 3.94
N TYR A 154 5.56 -14.24 3.97
CA TYR A 154 6.97 -14.39 3.67
C TYR A 154 7.62 -15.48 4.54
N LYS A 155 7.42 -15.42 5.87
CA LYS A 155 7.94 -16.44 6.79
C LYS A 155 7.43 -17.84 6.45
N SER A 156 6.12 -17.98 6.22
CA SER A 156 5.52 -19.27 5.84
C SER A 156 6.09 -19.83 4.54
N LYS A 157 6.40 -18.97 3.58
CA LYS A 157 6.95 -19.34 2.28
C LYS A 157 8.42 -19.74 2.38
N GLN A 158 9.21 -18.98 3.14
CA GLN A 158 10.62 -19.29 3.41
C GLN A 158 10.78 -20.66 4.09
N THR A 159 9.93 -21.00 5.06
CA THR A 159 9.96 -22.35 5.69
C THR A 159 9.62 -23.44 4.68
N ALA A 160 8.67 -23.20 3.76
CA ALA A 160 8.32 -24.16 2.72
C ALA A 160 9.46 -24.34 1.69
N ASP A 161 10.17 -23.26 1.34
CA ASP A 161 11.31 -23.32 0.42
C ASP A 161 12.46 -24.16 1.03
N ILE A 162 12.79 -23.93 2.31
CA ILE A 162 13.83 -24.70 3.04
C ILE A 162 13.52 -26.20 3.08
N ASN A 163 12.26 -26.58 3.38
CA ASN A 163 11.88 -27.99 3.46
C ASN A 163 11.87 -28.71 2.10
N ASN A 164 11.78 -27.98 0.98
CA ASN A 164 11.79 -28.56 -0.36
C ASN A 164 13.21 -28.76 -0.92
N ASP A 165 14.21 -28.08 -0.35
CA ASP A 165 15.63 -28.21 -0.72
C ASP A 165 16.36 -29.32 0.06
N GLU A 166 15.69 -29.97 1.02
CA GLU A 166 16.25 -31.09 1.78
C GLU A 166 16.22 -32.38 0.94
N PRO A 167 17.38 -33.00 0.62
CA PRO A 167 17.40 -34.20 -0.22
C PRO A 167 16.71 -35.37 0.48
N ALA A 168 15.87 -36.10 -0.26
CA ALA A 168 15.15 -37.26 0.25
C ALA A 168 16.08 -38.24 0.97
N PRO A 169 15.68 -38.83 2.11
CA PRO A 169 16.51 -39.79 2.81
C PRO A 169 16.86 -40.95 1.86
N ARG A 170 18.15 -41.20 1.69
CA ARG A 170 18.66 -42.37 0.99
C ARG A 170 18.29 -43.61 1.82
N ASN A 171 17.18 -44.25 1.45
CA ASN A 171 16.84 -45.60 1.90
C ASN A 171 17.73 -46.64 1.20
#